data_AF-A0A972J279-F1
#
_entry.id   AF-A0A972J279-F1
#
_cell.length_a   1.000
_cell.length_b   1.000
_cell.length_c   1.000
_cell.angle_alpha   90.00
_cell.angle_beta   90.00
_cell.angle_gamma   90.00
#
_symmetry.space_group_name_H-M   'P 1'
#
loop_
_entity.id
_entity.type
_entity.pdbx_description
1 polymer ?
#
loop_
_entity_poly.entity_id
_entity_poly.type
_entity_poly.pdbx_seq_one_letter_code
_entity_poly.pdbx_strand_id
1 'polypeptide(L)'
;MVDASPTIDSFNSLEQEVIKEKRSSTALRILKYTASRMVMMVITVTIGVYLTVLIANMGGYVDTIRKAQIREQVGLIVANDPVLRKLSPEVRNIRIAEMVRDQESIYGLDKPFLVRSFLYLKQALTLDLGRAMSMTSNSGSSSVRNIIIERLPPTLLLFGTSDLVLFFLALMIALSLSRHYGSVMDKIVIALTPLSSAPGWFYGIFIILI
;
A
#
# COMPACT_ATOMS: atom_id res chain seq x y z
N MET A 1 -7.04 -49.32 59.36
CA MET A 1 -6.44 -48.26 58.52
C MET A 1 -7.53 -47.25 58.29
N VAL A 2 -7.39 -46.05 58.85
CA VAL A 2 -8.42 -45.01 58.78
C VAL A 2 -8.34 -44.37 57.40
N ASP A 3 -9.36 -44.60 56.56
CA ASP A 3 -9.56 -43.84 55.33
C ASP A 3 -9.80 -42.37 55.72
N ALA A 4 -8.81 -41.53 55.48
CA ALA A 4 -8.95 -40.10 55.66
C ALA A 4 -9.98 -39.59 54.64
N SER A 5 -11.18 -39.25 55.11
CA SER A 5 -12.17 -38.58 54.27
C SER A 5 -11.57 -37.27 53.74
N PRO A 6 -11.66 -37.01 52.42
CA PRO A 6 -11.07 -35.81 51.84
C PRO A 6 -11.68 -34.57 52.50
N THR A 7 -10.82 -33.74 53.09
CA THR A 7 -11.23 -32.49 53.76
C THR A 7 -11.63 -31.45 52.71
N ILE A 8 -12.47 -30.48 53.10
CA ILE A 8 -12.92 -29.38 52.23
C ILE A 8 -11.75 -28.67 51.53
N ASP A 9 -10.61 -28.55 52.21
CA ASP A 9 -9.39 -27.94 51.66
C ASP A 9 -8.81 -28.73 50.48
N SER A 10 -8.90 -30.07 50.51
CA SER A 10 -8.44 -30.92 49.40
C SER A 10 -9.30 -30.77 48.14
N PHE A 11 -10.61 -30.54 48.28
CA PHE A 11 -11.50 -30.25 47.15
C PHE A 11 -11.20 -28.88 46.54
N ASN A 12 -11.02 -27.85 47.37
CA ASN A 12 -10.69 -26.50 46.92
C ASN A 12 -9.35 -26.45 46.17
N SER A 13 -8.33 -27.20 46.61
CA SER A 13 -7.04 -27.26 45.90
C SER A 13 -7.14 -27.93 44.53
N LEU A 14 -7.92 -29.01 44.42
CA LEU A 14 -8.13 -29.71 43.14
C LEU A 14 -8.93 -28.84 42.17
N GLU A 15 -9.94 -28.11 42.65
CA GLU A 15 -10.72 -27.18 41.83
C GLU A 15 -9.84 -26.03 41.30
N GLN A 16 -8.95 -25.49 42.14
CA GLN A 16 -7.99 -24.47 41.70
C GLN A 16 -6.97 -24.99 40.68
N GLU A 17 -6.48 -26.21 40.82
CA GLU A 17 -5.59 -26.83 39.82
C GLU A 17 -6.30 -27.05 38.48
N VAL A 18 -7.53 -27.57 38.48
CA VAL A 18 -8.33 -27.78 37.26
C VAL A 18 -8.65 -26.45 36.58
N ILE A 19 -8.97 -25.39 37.34
CA ILE A 19 -9.21 -24.04 36.79
C ILE A 19 -7.92 -23.46 36.19
N LYS A 20 -6.78 -23.65 36.85
CA LYS A 20 -5.46 -23.20 36.36
C LYS A 20 -5.05 -23.94 35.08
N GLU A 21 -5.28 -25.24 35.01
CA GLU A 21 -5.01 -26.07 33.83
C GLU A 21 -5.94 -25.71 32.64
N LYS A 22 -7.24 -25.51 32.90
CA LYS A 22 -8.20 -25.03 31.89
C LYS A 22 -7.87 -23.62 31.40
N ARG A 23 -7.43 -22.71 32.28
CA ARG A 23 -6.95 -21.36 31.90
C ARG A 23 -5.66 -21.43 31.09
N SER A 24 -4.70 -22.27 31.49
CA SER A 24 -3.43 -22.49 30.76
C SER A 24 -3.67 -23.05 29.36
N SER A 25 -4.53 -24.06 29.24
CA SER A 25 -4.91 -24.65 27.94
C SER A 25 -5.70 -23.68 27.06
N THR A 26 -6.55 -22.83 27.64
CA THR A 26 -7.26 -21.77 26.91
C THR A 26 -6.29 -20.68 26.44
N ALA A 27 -5.38 -20.21 27.29
CA ALA A 27 -4.36 -19.24 26.93
C ALA A 27 -3.44 -19.77 25.83
N LEU A 28 -3.05 -21.04 25.90
CA LEU A 28 -2.23 -21.68 24.87
C LEU A 28 -2.95 -21.79 23.52
N ARG A 29 -4.26 -22.08 23.52
CA ARG A 29 -5.09 -22.10 22.30
C ARG A 29 -5.20 -20.71 21.67
N ILE A 30 -5.44 -19.69 22.49
CA ILE A 30 -5.50 -18.28 22.03
C ILE A 30 -4.16 -17.86 21.47
N LEU A 31 -3.05 -18.16 22.15
CA LEU A 31 -1.70 -17.84 21.68
C LEU A 31 -1.38 -18.55 20.36
N LYS A 32 -1.66 -19.85 20.25
CA LYS A 32 -1.46 -20.63 19.02
C LYS A 32 -2.28 -20.08 17.86
N TYR A 33 -3.56 -19.80 18.10
CA TYR A 33 -4.43 -19.19 17.09
C TYR A 33 -3.90 -17.81 16.67
N THR A 34 -3.57 -16.95 17.63
CA THR A 34 -3.07 -15.60 17.38
C THR A 34 -1.75 -15.61 16.61
N ALA A 35 -0.81 -16.49 16.97
CA ALA A 35 0.44 -16.68 16.26
C ALA A 35 0.22 -17.20 14.84
N SER A 36 -0.62 -18.23 14.66
CA SER A 36 -0.96 -18.75 13.33
C SER A 36 -1.61 -17.70 12.44
N ARG A 37 -2.47 -16.85 13.03
CA ARG A 37 -3.11 -15.74 12.35
C ARG A 37 -2.12 -14.64 11.98
N MET A 38 -1.17 -14.30 12.85
CA MET A 38 -0.09 -13.35 12.52
C MET A 38 0.76 -13.86 11.36
N VAL A 39 1.16 -15.13 11.38
CA VAL A 39 1.93 -15.75 10.27
C VAL A 39 1.13 -15.69 8.97
N MET A 40 -0.15 -16.06 9.01
CA MET A 40 -1.02 -15.97 7.83
C MET A 40 -1.12 -14.54 7.30
N MET A 41 -1.32 -13.55 8.18
CA MET A 41 -1.37 -12.14 7.79
C MET A 41 -0.06 -11.67 7.15
N VAL A 42 1.10 -12.03 7.71
CA VAL A 42 2.41 -11.68 7.12
C VAL A 42 2.55 -12.29 5.73
N ILE A 43 2.15 -13.55 5.55
CA ILE A 43 2.19 -14.21 4.24
C ILE A 43 1.26 -13.51 3.26
N THR A 44 0.00 -13.27 3.62
CA THR A 44 -0.98 -12.61 2.76
C THR A 44 -0.53 -11.19 2.37
N VAL A 45 -0.02 -10.41 3.33
CA VAL A 45 0.50 -9.06 3.06
C VAL A 45 1.73 -9.13 2.15
N THR A 46 2.66 -10.05 2.39
CA THR A 46 3.85 -10.22 1.55
C THR A 46 3.48 -10.56 0.11
N ILE A 47 2.54 -11.47 -0.08
CA ILE A 47 2.02 -11.82 -1.42
C ILE A 47 1.34 -10.60 -2.05
N GLY A 48 0.48 -9.90 -1.31
CA GLY A 48 -0.19 -8.69 -1.79
C GLY A 48 0.80 -7.62 -2.25
N VAL A 49 1.80 -7.31 -1.43
CA VAL A 49 2.86 -6.35 -1.76
C VAL A 49 3.67 -6.81 -2.97
N TYR A 50 4.02 -8.10 -3.06
CA TYR A 50 4.75 -8.62 -4.22
C TYR A 50 3.92 -8.51 -5.52
N LEU A 51 2.63 -8.82 -5.46
CA LEU A 51 1.72 -8.61 -6.59
C LEU A 51 1.64 -7.12 -6.96
N THR A 52 1.54 -6.22 -5.98
CA THR A 52 1.60 -4.78 -6.22
C THR A 52 2.90 -4.36 -6.92
N VAL A 53 4.05 -4.89 -6.50
CA VAL A 53 5.35 -4.63 -7.15
C VAL A 53 5.34 -5.08 -8.60
N LEU A 54 4.82 -6.29 -8.90
CA LEU A 54 4.75 -6.82 -10.26
C LEU A 54 3.81 -5.99 -11.16
N ILE A 55 2.63 -5.64 -10.64
CA ILE A 55 1.62 -4.85 -11.36
C ILE A 55 2.14 -3.43 -11.61
N ALA A 56 2.71 -2.79 -10.59
CA ALA A 56 3.26 -1.44 -10.70
C ALA A 56 4.44 -1.35 -11.67
N ASN A 57 5.24 -2.42 -11.79
CA ASN A 57 6.29 -2.51 -12.79
C ASN A 57 5.80 -2.98 -14.16
N MET A 58 4.49 -3.23 -14.33
CA MET A 58 3.88 -3.73 -15.56
C MET A 58 4.60 -5.00 -16.07
N GLY A 59 4.94 -5.92 -15.16
CA GLY A 59 5.69 -7.14 -15.50
C GLY A 59 7.11 -6.92 -16.04
N GLY A 60 7.69 -5.74 -15.82
CA GLY A 60 9.03 -5.35 -16.30
C GLY A 60 9.01 -4.35 -17.45
N TYR A 61 7.84 -3.96 -17.96
CA TYR A 61 7.76 -2.93 -19.02
C TYR A 61 8.30 -1.57 -18.56
N VAL A 62 8.25 -1.26 -17.27
CA VAL A 62 8.90 -0.04 -16.73
C VAL A 62 10.41 0.00 -17.07
N ASP A 63 11.07 -1.13 -17.25
CA ASP A 63 12.48 -1.18 -17.66
C ASP A 63 12.69 -0.63 -19.07
N THR A 64 11.76 -0.86 -19.99
CA THR A 64 11.86 -0.35 -21.37
C THR A 64 11.70 1.17 -21.37
N ILE A 65 10.75 1.69 -20.59
CA ILE A 65 10.56 3.13 -20.36
C ILE A 65 11.84 3.72 -19.78
N ARG A 66 12.42 3.07 -18.77
CA ARG A 66 13.64 3.54 -18.11
C ARG A 66 14.84 3.55 -19.08
N LYS A 67 15.02 2.50 -19.88
CA LYS A 67 16.08 2.45 -20.90
C LYS A 67 15.89 3.53 -21.96
N ALA A 68 14.65 3.80 -22.37
CA ALA A 68 14.35 4.89 -23.30
C ALA A 68 14.71 6.26 -22.70
N GLN A 69 14.31 6.52 -21.45
CA GLN A 69 14.65 7.75 -20.73
C GLN A 69 16.16 7.94 -20.57
N ILE A 70 16.90 6.88 -20.23
CA ILE A 70 18.36 6.93 -20.11
C ILE A 70 19.00 7.30 -21.45
N ARG A 71 18.56 6.68 -22.55
CA ARG A 71 19.08 6.98 -23.90
C ARG A 71 18.79 8.41 -24.31
N GLU A 72 17.59 8.90 -24.04
CA GLU A 72 17.20 10.29 -24.28
C GLU A 72 18.08 11.25 -23.46
N GLN A 73 18.23 11.00 -22.16
CA GLN A 73 19.04 11.83 -21.27
C GLN A 73 20.51 11.87 -21.72
N VAL A 74 21.10 10.71 -22.03
CA VAL A 74 22.48 10.63 -22.55
C VAL A 74 22.58 11.36 -23.90
N GLY A 75 21.59 11.21 -24.77
CA GLY A 75 21.51 11.94 -26.04
C GLY A 75 21.54 13.45 -25.85
N LEU A 76 20.78 13.98 -24.88
CA LEU A 76 20.78 15.41 -24.52
C LEU A 76 22.14 15.86 -23.95
N ILE A 77 22.79 15.04 -23.12
CA ILE A 77 24.12 15.35 -22.59
C ILE A 77 25.13 15.46 -23.74
N VAL A 78 25.15 14.47 -24.63
CA VAL A 78 26.08 14.44 -25.78
C VAL A 78 25.80 15.57 -26.77
N ALA A 79 24.52 15.90 -27.01
CA ALA A 79 24.15 17.01 -27.89
C ALA A 79 24.59 18.37 -27.33
N ASN A 80 24.58 18.53 -26.01
CA ASN A 80 24.96 19.79 -25.36
C ASN A 80 26.47 19.90 -25.11
N ASP A 81 27.21 18.79 -25.05
CA ASP A 81 28.67 18.79 -24.83
C ASP A 81 29.45 19.19 -26.11
N PRO A 82 30.21 20.31 -26.09
CA PRO A 82 31.00 20.75 -27.25
C PRO A 82 32.18 19.82 -27.59
N VAL A 83 32.71 19.07 -26.63
CA VAL A 83 33.84 18.14 -26.82
C VAL A 83 33.34 16.89 -27.53
N LEU A 84 32.24 16.31 -27.04
CA LEU A 84 31.67 15.10 -27.62
C LEU A 84 31.13 15.31 -29.05
N ARG A 85 30.67 16.53 -29.36
CA ARG A 85 30.22 16.90 -30.72
C ARG A 85 31.33 16.89 -31.76
N LYS A 86 32.58 17.13 -31.35
CA LYS A 86 33.76 17.18 -32.26
C LYS A 86 34.36 15.80 -32.55
N LEU A 87 33.95 14.77 -31.81
CA LEU A 87 34.41 13.39 -32.03
C LEU A 87 33.90 12.85 -33.37
N SER A 88 34.63 11.88 -33.94
CA SER A 88 34.12 11.14 -35.10
C SER A 88 32.81 10.42 -34.73
N PRO A 89 31.91 10.19 -35.70
CA PRO A 89 30.63 9.52 -35.43
C PRO A 89 30.80 8.16 -34.74
N GLU A 90 31.83 7.40 -35.11
CA GLU A 90 32.14 6.08 -34.52
C GLU A 90 32.53 6.18 -33.05
N VAL A 91 33.50 7.05 -32.72
CA VAL A 91 33.97 7.24 -31.33
C VAL A 91 32.86 7.82 -30.46
N ARG A 92 32.05 8.72 -31.01
CA ARG A 92 30.88 9.28 -30.30
C ARG A 92 29.85 8.20 -29.96
N ASN A 93 29.55 7.30 -30.89
CA ASN A 93 28.57 6.22 -30.66
C ASN A 93 29.06 5.23 -29.60
N ILE A 94 30.36 4.92 -29.58
CA ILE A 94 30.97 4.09 -28.53
C ILE A 94 30.80 4.78 -27.17
N ARG A 95 31.11 6.07 -27.09
CA ARG A 95 30.98 6.83 -25.83
C ARG A 95 29.53 6.92 -25.34
N ILE A 96 28.57 7.11 -26.24
CA ILE A 96 27.14 7.07 -25.90
C ILE A 96 26.76 5.70 -25.33
N ALA A 97 27.19 4.61 -25.98
CA ALA A 97 26.89 3.26 -25.53
C ALA A 97 27.45 2.95 -24.13
N GLU A 98 28.68 3.41 -23.84
CA GLU A 98 29.28 3.33 -22.51
C GLU A 98 28.46 4.10 -21.47
N MET A 99 28.14 5.37 -21.75
CA MET A 99 27.35 6.19 -20.84
C MET A 99 25.97 5.59 -20.55
N VAL A 100 25.30 5.05 -21.57
CA VAL A 100 24.02 4.34 -21.40
C VAL A 100 24.20 3.12 -20.52
N ARG A 101 25.22 2.30 -20.76
CA ARG A 101 25.51 1.09 -19.99
C ARG A 101 25.80 1.39 -18.52
N ASP A 102 26.57 2.44 -18.25
CA ASP A 102 26.89 2.89 -16.90
C ASP A 102 25.61 3.31 -16.15
N GLN A 103 24.73 4.06 -16.80
CA GLN A 103 23.44 4.44 -16.23
C GLN A 103 22.52 3.24 -16.02
N GLU A 104 22.45 2.31 -16.97
CA GLU A 104 21.66 1.08 -16.84
C GLU A 104 22.12 0.25 -15.63
N SER A 105 23.43 0.15 -15.40
CA SER A 105 24.03 -0.54 -14.24
C SER A 105 23.68 0.10 -12.90
N ILE A 106 23.67 1.44 -12.82
CA ILE A 106 23.27 2.18 -11.60
C ILE A 106 21.84 1.82 -11.18
N TYR A 107 20.94 1.63 -12.14
CA TYR A 107 19.55 1.23 -11.88
C TYR A 107 19.36 -0.30 -11.78
N GLY A 108 20.43 -1.09 -11.94
CA GLY A 108 20.39 -2.54 -11.94
C GLY A 108 19.68 -3.16 -13.15
N LEU A 109 19.50 -2.41 -14.24
CA LEU A 109 18.79 -2.87 -15.45
C LEU A 109 19.55 -3.96 -16.22
N ASP A 110 20.78 -4.24 -15.81
CA ASP A 110 21.62 -5.37 -16.21
C ASP A 110 21.21 -6.69 -15.54
N LYS A 111 20.50 -6.64 -14.42
CA LYS A 111 20.04 -7.82 -13.68
C LYS A 111 18.66 -8.29 -14.15
N PRO A 112 18.37 -9.61 -14.11
CA PRO A 112 17.05 -10.13 -14.43
C PRO A 112 15.96 -9.47 -13.58
N PHE A 113 14.82 -9.16 -14.19
CA PHE A 113 13.71 -8.48 -13.52
C PHE A 113 13.25 -9.21 -12.25
N LEU A 114 13.19 -10.55 -12.26
CA LEU A 114 12.82 -11.34 -11.08
C LEU A 114 13.75 -11.11 -9.88
N VAL A 115 15.05 -10.95 -10.10
CA VAL A 115 16.00 -10.66 -9.01
C VAL A 115 15.72 -9.28 -8.43
N ARG A 116 15.43 -8.30 -9.30
CA ARG A 116 15.08 -6.93 -8.90
C ARG A 116 13.72 -6.84 -8.21
N SER A 117 12.72 -7.61 -8.63
CA SER A 117 11.40 -7.59 -8.01
C SER A 117 11.44 -8.05 -6.55
N PHE A 118 12.31 -9.01 -6.20
CA PHE A 118 12.54 -9.37 -4.80
C PHE A 118 13.24 -8.27 -3.99
N LEU A 119 14.15 -7.51 -4.61
CA LEU A 119 14.75 -6.34 -3.98
C LEU A 119 13.69 -5.25 -3.73
N TYR A 120 12.82 -5.00 -4.70
CA TYR A 120 11.69 -4.08 -4.55
C TYR A 120 10.69 -4.54 -3.50
N LEU A 121 10.44 -5.86 -3.39
CA LEU A 121 9.64 -6.41 -2.31
C LEU A 121 10.25 -6.11 -0.95
N LYS A 122 11.56 -6.37 -0.78
CA LYS A 122 12.27 -6.06 0.45
C LYS A 122 12.14 -4.57 0.80
N GLN A 123 12.42 -3.69 -0.16
CA GLN A 123 12.31 -2.24 -0.02
C GLN A 123 10.90 -1.80 0.37
N ALA A 124 9.87 -2.37 -0.26
CA ALA A 124 8.46 -2.09 0.05
C ALA A 124 8.09 -2.55 1.47
N LEU A 125 8.51 -3.75 1.87
CA LEU A 125 8.28 -4.27 3.22
C LEU A 125 9.00 -3.46 4.30
N THR A 126 10.18 -2.92 4.00
CA THR A 126 10.93 -2.03 4.90
C THR A 126 10.53 -0.55 4.78
N LEU A 127 9.54 -0.23 3.95
CA LEU A 127 9.09 1.14 3.64
C LEU A 127 10.22 2.06 3.13
N ASP A 128 11.25 1.49 2.53
CA ASP A 128 12.33 2.20 1.87
C ASP A 128 12.03 2.32 0.37
N LEU A 129 11.09 3.21 0.03
CA LEU A 129 10.56 3.38 -1.32
C LEU A 129 11.49 4.19 -2.25
N GLY A 130 12.67 4.58 -1.77
CA GLY A 130 13.66 5.32 -2.55
C GLY A 130 13.30 6.79 -2.83
N ARG A 131 13.71 7.27 -4.00
CA ARG A 131 13.56 8.67 -4.44
C ARG A 131 12.65 8.78 -5.66
N ALA A 132 11.79 9.79 -5.65
CA ALA A 132 10.92 10.13 -6.77
C ALA A 132 11.73 10.78 -7.91
N MET A 133 11.31 10.51 -9.15
CA MET A 133 12.00 10.98 -10.36
C MET A 133 11.54 12.37 -10.79
N SER A 134 10.22 12.58 -10.78
CA SER A 134 9.58 13.78 -11.36
C SER A 134 8.82 14.58 -10.31
N MET A 135 9.03 14.31 -9.03
CA MET A 135 8.25 14.87 -7.94
C MET A 135 9.09 15.10 -6.71
N THR A 136 8.85 16.21 -6.03
CA THR A 136 9.47 16.58 -4.76
C THR A 136 8.40 16.84 -3.71
N SER A 137 8.80 16.77 -2.46
CA SER A 137 7.98 17.19 -1.31
C SER A 137 7.83 18.72 -1.30
N ASN A 138 6.93 19.23 -0.46
CA ASN A 138 6.77 20.68 -0.26
C ASN A 138 8.04 21.31 0.31
N SER A 139 8.83 20.52 1.05
CA SER A 139 10.17 20.88 1.55
C SER A 139 11.30 20.75 0.52
N GLY A 140 11.01 20.33 -0.73
CA GLY A 140 12.00 20.16 -1.80
C GLY A 140 12.74 18.82 -1.79
N SER A 141 12.38 17.88 -0.91
CA SER A 141 12.99 16.56 -0.84
C SER A 141 12.48 15.63 -1.94
N SER A 142 13.38 14.89 -2.59
CA SER A 142 13.01 13.82 -3.53
C SER A 142 12.75 12.48 -2.85
N SER A 143 12.87 12.37 -1.52
CA SER A 143 12.57 11.13 -0.78
C SER A 143 11.08 10.81 -0.84
N VAL A 144 10.72 9.60 -1.31
CA VAL A 144 9.32 9.17 -1.41
C VAL A 144 8.65 9.15 -0.03
N ARG A 145 9.38 8.73 1.00
CA ARG A 145 8.87 8.72 2.38
C ARG A 145 8.44 10.12 2.84
N ASN A 146 9.24 11.14 2.56
CA ASN A 146 8.92 12.51 2.94
C ASN A 146 7.69 13.02 2.19
N ILE A 147 7.62 12.75 0.88
CA ILE A 147 6.46 13.11 0.05
C ILE A 147 5.18 12.48 0.58
N ILE A 148 5.20 11.20 0.97
CA ILE A 148 4.03 10.51 1.52
C ILE A 148 3.63 11.10 2.86
N ILE A 149 4.59 11.29 3.79
CA ILE A 149 4.30 11.81 5.14
C ILE A 149 3.70 13.21 5.07
N GLU A 150 4.14 14.06 4.16
CA GLU A 150 3.58 15.41 4.00
C GLU A 150 2.15 15.40 3.42
N ARG A 151 1.80 14.39 2.62
CA ARG A 151 0.46 14.26 2.00
C ARG A 151 -0.54 13.48 2.83
N LEU A 152 -0.07 12.61 3.71
CA LEU A 152 -0.92 11.71 4.48
C LEU A 152 -1.86 12.48 5.44
N PRO A 153 -1.44 13.50 6.21
CA PRO A 153 -2.34 14.26 7.08
C PRO A 153 -3.50 14.95 6.35
N PRO A 154 -3.29 15.73 5.27
CA PRO A 154 -4.43 16.34 4.56
C PRO A 154 -5.35 15.29 3.92
N THR A 155 -4.80 14.17 3.44
CA THR A 155 -5.63 13.05 2.95
C THR A 155 -6.50 12.47 4.06
N LEU A 156 -5.92 12.14 5.21
CA LEU A 156 -6.68 11.59 6.36
C LEU A 156 -7.72 12.58 6.87
N LEU A 157 -7.39 13.88 6.91
CA LEU A 157 -8.33 14.92 7.31
C LEU A 157 -9.48 14.99 6.32
N LEU A 158 -9.20 15.05 5.02
CA LEU A 158 -10.24 15.15 3.98
C LEU A 158 -11.17 13.92 3.99
N PHE A 159 -10.61 12.71 3.93
CA PHE A 159 -11.41 11.47 3.93
C PHE A 159 -12.13 11.29 5.26
N GLY A 160 -11.43 11.45 6.38
CA GLY A 160 -12.02 11.27 7.71
C GLY A 160 -13.16 12.24 7.99
N THR A 161 -13.01 13.52 7.62
CA THR A 161 -14.09 14.51 7.80
C THR A 161 -15.28 14.23 6.86
N SER A 162 -15.00 13.87 5.60
CA SER A 162 -16.04 13.55 4.62
C SER A 162 -16.84 12.31 5.03
N ASP A 163 -16.18 11.25 5.47
CA ASP A 163 -16.83 10.01 5.91
C ASP A 163 -17.62 10.20 7.20
N LEU A 164 -17.13 11.02 8.14
CA LEU A 164 -17.88 11.36 9.35
C LEU A 164 -19.16 12.12 9.00
N VAL A 165 -19.07 13.15 8.16
CA VAL A 165 -20.24 13.90 7.71
C VAL A 165 -21.22 12.99 6.98
N LEU A 166 -20.72 12.16 6.06
CA LEU A 166 -21.54 11.19 5.32
C LEU A 166 -22.24 10.22 6.27
N PHE A 167 -21.52 9.66 7.25
CA PHE A 167 -22.08 8.71 8.23
C PHE A 167 -23.24 9.32 9.00
N PHE A 168 -23.07 10.53 9.57
CA PHE A 168 -24.13 11.17 10.35
C PHE A 168 -25.33 11.56 9.49
N LEU A 169 -25.10 12.15 8.30
CA LEU A 169 -26.17 12.52 7.40
C LEU A 169 -26.94 11.29 6.91
N ALA A 170 -26.23 10.25 6.47
CA ALA A 170 -26.84 9.01 6.01
C ALA A 170 -27.66 8.34 7.13
N LEU A 171 -27.13 8.29 8.36
CA LEU A 171 -27.85 7.73 9.51
C LEU A 171 -29.13 8.51 9.82
N MET A 172 -29.05 9.85 9.88
CA MET A 172 -30.23 10.69 10.17
C MET A 172 -31.29 10.58 9.09
N ILE A 173 -30.90 10.63 7.81
CA ILE A 173 -31.82 10.52 6.67
C ILE A 173 -32.44 9.11 6.63
N ALA A 174 -31.62 8.06 6.72
CA ALA A 174 -32.11 6.68 6.67
C ALA A 174 -33.08 6.36 7.81
N LEU A 175 -32.78 6.79 9.05
CA LEU A 175 -33.66 6.59 10.20
C LEU A 175 -34.95 7.43 10.13
N SER A 176 -34.91 8.59 9.49
CA SER A 176 -36.10 9.40 9.23
C SER A 176 -37.03 8.71 8.23
N LEU A 177 -36.46 8.21 7.12
CA LEU A 177 -37.19 7.51 6.06
C LEU A 177 -37.74 6.16 6.51
N SER A 178 -36.99 5.41 7.33
CA SER A 178 -37.45 4.11 7.86
C SER A 178 -38.70 4.23 8.72
N ARG A 179 -38.95 5.39 9.33
CA ARG A 179 -40.17 5.70 10.10
C ARG A 179 -41.34 6.15 9.23
N HIS A 180 -41.09 6.60 7.99
CA HIS A 180 -42.07 7.16 7.07
C HIS A 180 -42.01 6.45 5.70
N TYR A 181 -42.16 5.14 5.73
CA TYR A 181 -42.10 4.29 4.54
C TYR A 181 -43.17 4.68 3.51
N GLY A 182 -42.77 4.75 2.23
CA GLY A 182 -43.68 5.09 1.12
C GLY A 182 -43.97 6.59 0.98
N SER A 183 -43.34 7.44 1.78
CA SER A 183 -43.39 8.91 1.63
C SER A 183 -42.80 9.35 0.29
N VAL A 184 -43.13 10.58 -0.15
CA VAL A 184 -42.58 11.15 -1.40
C VAL A 184 -41.05 11.22 -1.33
N MET A 185 -40.49 11.57 -0.16
CA MET A 185 -39.04 11.64 0.04
C MET A 185 -38.38 10.26 -0.04
N ASP A 186 -39.02 9.23 0.52
CA ASP A 186 -38.56 7.83 0.40
C ASP A 186 -38.48 7.40 -1.08
N LYS A 187 -39.54 7.69 -1.86
CA LYS A 187 -39.58 7.38 -3.29
C LYS A 187 -38.53 8.14 -4.11
N ILE A 188 -38.26 9.40 -3.80
CA ILE A 188 -37.22 10.20 -4.47
C ILE A 188 -35.83 9.61 -4.20
N VAL A 189 -35.52 9.26 -2.94
CA VAL A 189 -34.22 8.67 -2.57
C VAL A 189 -34.00 7.33 -3.26
N ILE A 190 -35.03 6.48 -3.29
CA ILE A 190 -34.99 5.21 -4.03
C ILE A 190 -34.75 5.47 -5.53
N ALA A 191 -35.46 6.43 -6.13
CA ALA A 191 -35.29 6.78 -7.53
C ALA A 191 -33.88 7.32 -7.86
N LEU A 192 -33.22 8.00 -6.92
CA LEU A 192 -31.86 8.53 -7.10
C LEU A 192 -30.76 7.51 -6.77
N THR A 193 -31.08 6.35 -6.21
CA THR A 193 -30.09 5.33 -5.84
C THR A 193 -29.15 4.91 -6.99
N PRO A 194 -29.59 4.81 -8.26
CA PRO A 194 -28.69 4.48 -9.38
C PRO A 194 -27.53 5.45 -9.58
N LEU A 195 -27.62 6.70 -9.12
CA LEU A 195 -26.50 7.65 -9.18
C LEU A 195 -25.30 7.15 -8.36
N SER A 196 -25.51 6.37 -7.31
CA SER A 196 -24.40 5.82 -6.52
C SER A 196 -23.49 4.83 -7.28
N SER A 197 -23.87 4.40 -8.48
CA SER A 197 -23.08 3.46 -9.30
C SER A 197 -21.85 4.08 -9.95
N ALA A 198 -21.84 5.40 -10.16
CA ALA A 198 -20.71 6.06 -10.80
C ALA A 198 -19.56 6.29 -9.78
N PRO A 199 -18.29 6.09 -10.18
CA PRO A 199 -17.16 6.35 -9.31
C PRO A 199 -17.09 7.81 -8.85
N GLY A 200 -16.57 8.08 -7.65
CA GLY A 200 -16.45 9.45 -7.14
C GLY A 200 -15.67 10.41 -8.05
N TRP A 201 -14.65 9.90 -8.76
CA TRP A 201 -13.89 10.71 -9.72
C TRP A 201 -14.73 11.20 -10.90
N PHE A 202 -15.75 10.44 -11.31
CA PHE A 202 -16.64 10.81 -12.41
C PHE A 202 -17.41 12.08 -12.07
N TYR A 203 -17.99 12.14 -10.87
CA TYR A 203 -18.65 13.35 -10.35
C TYR A 203 -17.67 14.52 -10.20
N GLY A 204 -16.44 14.24 -9.75
CA GLY A 204 -15.39 15.26 -9.64
C GLY A 204 -15.11 15.99 -10.95
N ILE A 205 -15.10 15.27 -12.09
CA ILE A 205 -14.88 15.88 -13.40
C ILE A 205 -15.97 16.90 -13.74
N PHE A 206 -17.25 16.56 -13.54
CA PHE A 206 -18.35 17.50 -13.83
C PHE A 206 -18.32 18.72 -12.92
N ILE A 207 -18.02 18.54 -11.63
CA ILE A 207 -17.94 19.64 -10.66
C ILE A 207 -16.78 20.59 -10.97
N ILE A 208 -15.67 20.09 -11.53
CA ILE A 208 -14.54 20.93 -11.94
C ILE A 208 -14.82 21.68 -13.25
N LEU A 209 -15.59 21.08 -14.16
CA LEU A 209 -15.90 21.65 -15.47
C LEU A 209 -16.95 22.76 -15.45
N ILE A 210 -17.82 22.78 -14.43
CA ILE A 210 -18.89 23.78 -14.24
C ILE A 210 -18.34 24.95 -13.42
#